data_AF-A0A2D4LXW7-F1
#
_entry.id   AF-A0A2D4LXW7-F1
#
_cell.length_a   1.000
_cell.length_b   1.000
_cell.length_c   1.000
_cell.angle_alpha   90.00
_cell.angle_beta   90.00
_cell.angle_gamma   90.00
#
_symmetry.space_group_name_H-M   'P 1'
#
loop_
_entity.id
_entity.type
_entity.pdbx_description
1 polymer ?
#
loop_
_entity_poly.entity_id
_entity_poly.type
_entity_poly.pdbx_seq_one_letter_code
_entity_poly.pdbx_strand_id
1 'polypeptide(L)'
;SQRAPWFSEELREMKCRKRCLESTWRTSCSESDRTCLRSFIRTYLRATRVAKCAHFSALVASADNRPAAFFRVTRSLLDTELREDPLQGRAEEFSCYLQDKI
;
A
#
# COMPACT_ATOMS: atom_id res chain seq x y z
N SER A 1 -10.06 5.47 -13.66
CA SER A 1 -8.98 5.58 -12.68
C SER A 1 -7.64 5.33 -13.37
N GLN A 2 -6.75 6.32 -13.46
CA GLN A 2 -5.41 6.10 -14.01
C GLN A 2 -4.56 5.27 -13.05
N ARG A 3 -3.87 4.26 -13.59
CA ARG A 3 -2.95 3.38 -12.84
C ARG A 3 -1.72 4.20 -12.46
N ALA A 4 -1.22 4.02 -11.23
CA ALA A 4 -0.03 4.75 -10.79
C ALA A 4 1.16 4.38 -11.71
N PRO A 5 1.99 5.36 -12.14
CA PRO A 5 3.07 5.12 -13.10
C PRO A 5 4.10 4.09 -12.65
N TRP A 6 4.31 3.96 -11.33
CA TRP A 6 5.23 2.99 -10.72
C TRP A 6 4.62 1.59 -10.52
N PHE A 7 3.32 1.38 -10.81
CA PHE A 7 2.62 0.13 -10.54
C PHE A 7 2.67 -0.82 -11.75
N SER A 8 3.78 -1.55 -11.84
CA SER A 8 4.09 -2.52 -12.91
C SER A 8 3.13 -3.72 -12.95
N GLU A 9 3.27 -4.53 -14.00
CA GLU A 9 2.50 -5.77 -14.14
C GLU A 9 2.92 -6.84 -13.12
N GLU A 10 4.22 -6.96 -12.86
CA GLU A 10 4.76 -7.79 -11.79
C GLU A 10 4.12 -7.45 -10.43
N LEU A 11 4.03 -6.16 -10.07
CA LEU A 11 3.39 -5.76 -8.81
C LEU A 11 1.89 -6.06 -8.77
N ARG A 12 1.22 -6.09 -9.92
CA ARG A 12 -0.18 -6.53 -10.01
C ARG A 12 -0.30 -8.02 -9.79
N GLU A 13 0.54 -8.82 -10.42
CA GLU A 13 0.58 -10.26 -10.20
C GLU A 13 0.89 -10.59 -8.73
N MET A 14 1.87 -9.90 -8.14
CA MET A 14 2.15 -10.04 -6.70
C MET A 14 0.93 -9.67 -5.85
N LYS A 15 0.23 -8.58 -6.17
CA LYS A 15 -1.00 -8.19 -5.44
C LYS A 15 -2.11 -9.23 -5.58
N CYS A 16 -2.29 -9.83 -6.76
CA CYS A 16 -3.23 -10.92 -6.98
C CYS A 16 -2.82 -12.16 -6.17
N ARG A 17 -1.56 -12.56 -6.22
CA ARG A 17 -1.03 -13.71 -5.47
C ARG A 17 -1.13 -13.51 -3.96
N LYS A 18 -0.93 -12.29 -3.46
CA LYS A 18 -1.19 -11.93 -2.06
C LYS A 18 -2.63 -12.28 -1.67
N ARG A 19 -3.62 -11.92 -2.51
CA ARG A 19 -5.04 -12.23 -2.28
C ARG A 19 -5.31 -13.73 -2.32
N CYS A 20 -4.69 -14.46 -3.25
CA CYS A 20 -4.82 -15.92 -3.28
C CYS A 20 -4.31 -16.57 -1.99
N LEU A 21 -3.11 -16.21 -1.53
CA LEU A 21 -2.54 -16.72 -0.28
C LEU A 21 -3.41 -16.37 0.94
N GLU A 22 -3.97 -15.17 0.95
CA GLU A 22 -4.90 -14.73 1.99
C GLU A 22 -6.18 -15.56 2.01
N SER A 23 -6.74 -15.87 0.83
CA SER A 23 -7.87 -16.79 0.71
C SER A 23 -7.52 -18.21 1.13
N THR A 24 -6.36 -18.74 0.74
CA THR A 24 -5.88 -20.07 1.16
C THR A 24 -5.79 -20.17 2.67
N TRP A 25 -5.14 -19.20 3.33
CA TRP A 25 -5.05 -19.18 4.79
C TRP A 25 -6.41 -19.07 5.47
N ARG A 26 -7.35 -18.30 4.92
CA ARG A 26 -8.73 -18.23 5.47
C ARG A 26 -9.48 -19.55 5.38
N THR A 27 -9.21 -20.35 4.35
CA THR A 27 -9.85 -21.67 4.19
C THR A 27 -9.17 -22.73 5.05
N SER A 28 -7.84 -22.75 5.11
CA SER A 28 -7.10 -23.79 5.82
C SER A 28 -6.94 -23.52 7.31
N CYS A 29 -6.99 -22.25 7.73
CA CYS A 29 -6.65 -21.77 9.07
C CYS A 29 -5.29 -22.27 9.59
N SER A 30 -4.37 -22.65 8.69
CA SER A 30 -3.08 -23.26 9.07
C SER A 30 -2.02 -22.20 9.38
N GLU A 31 -1.16 -22.49 10.36
CA GLU A 31 -0.04 -21.60 10.70
C GLU A 31 1.05 -21.58 9.62
N SER A 32 1.19 -22.65 8.83
CA SER A 32 2.07 -22.70 7.66
C SER A 32 1.63 -21.69 6.59
N ASP A 33 0.33 -21.66 6.27
CA ASP A 33 -0.20 -20.72 5.26
C ASP A 33 -0.16 -19.29 5.78
N ARG A 34 -0.40 -19.08 7.07
CA ARG A 34 -0.22 -17.77 7.72
C ARG A 34 1.21 -17.28 7.60
N THR A 35 2.19 -18.15 7.82
CA THR A 35 3.62 -17.82 7.71
C THR A 35 4.00 -17.52 6.27
N CYS A 36 3.50 -18.30 5.32
CA CYS A 36 3.68 -18.07 3.88
C CYS A 36 3.09 -16.71 3.45
N LEU A 37 1.88 -16.38 3.89
CA LEU A 37 1.26 -15.09 3.61
C LEU A 37 2.08 -13.93 4.20
N ARG A 38 2.54 -14.05 5.45
CA ARG A 38 3.34 -13.00 6.10
C ARG A 38 4.67 -12.77 5.39
N SER A 39 5.38 -13.83 5.02
CA SER A 39 6.63 -13.71 4.27
C SER A 39 6.39 -13.08 2.90
N PHE A 40 5.32 -13.48 2.20
CA PHE A 40 4.95 -12.92 0.91
C PHE A 40 4.59 -11.43 1.00
N ILE A 41 3.83 -11.01 2.02
CA ILE A 41 3.50 -9.60 2.25
C ILE A 41 4.77 -8.76 2.40
N ARG A 42 5.77 -9.23 3.15
CA ARG A 42 7.05 -8.52 3.30
C ARG A 42 7.77 -8.33 1.96
N THR A 43 7.81 -9.38 1.15
CA THR A 43 8.41 -9.33 -0.20
C THR A 43 7.67 -8.34 -1.10
N TYR A 44 6.33 -8.39 -1.11
CA TYR A 44 5.49 -7.47 -1.88
C TYR A 44 5.69 -6.00 -1.48
N LEU A 45 5.75 -5.72 -0.17
CA LEU A 45 5.99 -4.36 0.33
C LEU A 45 7.39 -3.87 -0.05
N ARG A 46 8.42 -4.72 0.01
CA ARG A 46 9.77 -4.39 -0.43
C ARG A 46 9.81 -4.08 -1.93
N ALA A 47 9.19 -4.93 -2.76
CA ALA A 47 9.12 -4.70 -4.21
C ALA A 47 8.39 -3.39 -4.54
N THR A 48 7.28 -3.12 -3.85
CA THR A 48 6.53 -1.86 -4.01
C THR A 48 7.39 -0.64 -3.63
N ARG A 49 8.14 -0.73 -2.54
CA ARG A 49 9.07 0.33 -2.12
C ARG A 49 10.15 0.57 -3.19
N VAL A 50 10.76 -0.49 -3.71
CA VAL A 50 11.79 -0.38 -4.76
C VAL A 50 11.23 0.28 -6.01
N ALA A 51 10.04 -0.14 -6.48
CA ALA A 51 9.41 0.45 -7.66
C ALA A 51 9.09 1.94 -7.47
N LYS A 52 8.55 2.31 -6.30
CA LYS A 52 8.31 3.73 -5.95
C LYS A 52 9.61 4.52 -5.93
N CYS A 53 10.64 4.02 -5.23
CA CYS A 53 11.95 4.67 -5.17
C CYS A 53 12.54 4.87 -6.57
N ALA A 54 12.54 3.84 -7.42
CA ALA A 54 13.05 3.94 -8.79
C ALA A 54 12.33 5.04 -9.59
N HIS A 55 11.00 5.09 -9.51
CA HIS A 55 10.20 6.09 -10.21
C HIS A 55 10.49 7.52 -9.72
N PHE A 56 10.47 7.75 -8.41
CA PHE A 56 10.72 9.08 -7.87
C PHE A 56 12.17 9.52 -8.04
N SER A 57 13.14 8.61 -7.90
CA SER A 57 14.55 8.90 -8.21
C SER A 57 14.74 9.30 -9.67
N ALA A 58 14.07 8.64 -10.62
CA ALA A 58 14.11 9.01 -12.04
C ALA A 58 13.44 10.38 -12.31
N LEU A 59 12.33 10.69 -11.62
CA LEU A 59 11.71 12.01 -11.70
C LEU A 59 12.60 13.12 -11.15
N VAL A 60 13.30 12.85 -10.05
CA VAL A 60 14.27 13.78 -9.46
C VAL A 60 15.46 14.00 -10.40
N ALA A 61 16.04 12.92 -10.94
CA ALA A 61 17.16 12.99 -11.86
C ALA A 61 16.83 13.75 -13.15
N SER A 62 15.60 13.60 -13.67
CA SER A 62 15.15 14.31 -14.88
C SER A 62 14.73 15.77 -14.64
N ALA A 63 14.66 16.22 -13.39
CA ALA A 63 14.19 17.56 -13.06
C ALA A 63 15.28 18.66 -13.12
N ASP A 64 16.52 18.36 -13.49
CA ASP A 64 17.64 19.31 -13.69
C ASP A 64 17.71 20.43 -12.63
N ASN A 65 17.83 20.07 -11.35
CA ASN A 65 17.92 21.01 -10.22
C ASN A 65 16.78 22.04 -10.10
N ARG A 66 15.59 21.78 -10.65
CA ARG A 66 14.43 22.69 -10.50
C ARG A 66 13.79 22.52 -9.13
N PRO A 67 13.90 23.51 -8.21
CA PRO A 67 13.38 23.36 -6.84
C PRO A 67 11.89 23.08 -6.81
N ALA A 68 11.11 23.69 -7.70
CA ALA A 68 9.67 23.47 -7.82
C ALA A 68 9.29 22.02 -8.14
N ALA A 69 10.13 21.29 -8.91
CA ALA A 69 9.89 19.89 -9.20
C ALA A 69 10.17 19.00 -7.97
N PHE A 70 11.24 19.29 -7.22
CA PHE A 70 11.51 18.65 -5.93
C PHE A 70 10.36 18.84 -4.96
N PHE A 71 9.87 20.06 -4.76
CA PHE A 71 8.75 20.32 -3.84
C PHE A 71 7.49 19.53 -4.21
N ARG A 72 7.18 19.37 -5.51
CA ARG A 72 6.06 18.53 -5.96
C ARG A 72 6.26 17.05 -5.63
N VAL A 73 7.48 16.52 -5.86
CA VAL A 73 7.80 15.12 -5.54
C VAL A 73 7.72 14.88 -4.03
N THR A 74 8.33 15.75 -3.22
CA THR A 74 8.30 15.67 -1.75
C THR A 74 6.87 15.74 -1.22
N ARG A 75 6.04 16.65 -1.74
CA ARG A 75 4.62 16.74 -1.35
C ARG A 75 3.85 15.46 -1.68
N SER A 76 4.05 14.88 -2.86
CA SER A 76 3.40 13.61 -3.25
C SER A 76 3.78 12.45 -2.32
N LEU A 77 5.04 12.41 -1.85
CA LEU A 77 5.50 11.43 -0.88
C LEU A 77 4.86 11.64 0.50
N LEU A 78 4.80 12.90 0.98
CA LEU A 78 4.25 13.25 2.29
C LEU A 78 2.72 13.13 2.35
N ASP A 79 2.00 13.53 1.30
CA ASP A 79 0.52 13.39 1.22
C ASP A 79 0.08 11.92 1.25
N THR A 80 0.99 10.96 0.97
CA THR A 80 0.70 9.52 1.11
C THR A 80 0.73 9.05 2.56
N GLU A 81 1.56 9.68 3.42
CA GLU A 81 1.63 9.34 4.85
C GLU A 81 0.60 10.11 5.69
N LEU A 82 0.18 11.30 5.22
CA LEU A 82 -0.87 12.12 5.84
C LEU A 82 -2.30 11.73 5.45
N ARG A 83 -2.46 10.74 4.57
CA ARG A 83 -3.75 10.12 4.33
C ARG A 83 -4.05 9.21 5.52
N GLU A 84 -4.48 9.84 6.62
CA GLU A 84 -5.23 9.21 7.70
C GLU A 84 -6.10 8.10 7.10
N ASP A 85 -6.01 6.89 7.66
CA ASP A 85 -6.81 5.77 7.20
C ASP A 85 -8.28 6.25 7.15
N PRO A 86 -9.01 6.14 6.02
CA PRO A 86 -10.42 6.54 5.97
C PRO A 86 -11.31 5.82 7.01
N LEU A 87 -10.75 4.82 7.69
CA LEU A 87 -11.33 4.02 8.76
C LEU A 87 -10.84 4.41 10.17
N GLN A 88 -9.86 5.32 10.30
CA GLN A 88 -9.41 5.87 11.57
C GLN A 88 -10.59 6.60 12.24
N GLY A 89 -10.99 6.15 13.44
CA GLY A 89 -12.14 6.71 14.19
C GLY A 89 -13.52 6.14 13.85
N ARG A 90 -13.73 5.51 12.67
CA ARG A 90 -15.05 4.92 12.34
C ARG A 90 -15.45 3.72 13.20
N ALA A 91 -14.47 2.96 13.70
CA ALA A 91 -14.76 1.83 14.59
C ALA A 91 -15.38 2.28 15.92
N GLU A 92 -14.99 3.46 16.39
CA GLU A 92 -15.51 4.08 17.62
C GLU A 92 -16.92 4.64 17.38
N GLU A 93 -17.14 5.32 16.25
CA GLU A 93 -18.49 5.76 15.83
C GLU A 93 -19.47 4.59 15.66
N PHE A 94 -19.01 3.48 15.07
CA PHE A 94 -19.83 2.28 14.88
C PHE A 94 -20.18 1.60 16.22
N SER A 95 -19.26 1.64 17.19
CA SER A 95 -19.49 1.10 18.53
C SER A 95 -20.51 1.94 19.30
N CYS A 96 -20.45 3.28 19.19
CA CYS A 96 -21.43 4.18 19.79
C CYS A 96 -22.84 3.98 19.20
N TYR A 97 -22.94 3.83 17.87
CA TYR A 97 -24.21 3.58 17.20
C TYR A 97 -24.92 2.30 17.69
N LEU A 98 -24.16 1.24 17.99
CA LEU A 98 -24.73 -0.02 18.49
C LEU A 98 -25.18 0.10 19.95
N GLN A 99 -24.47 0.86 20.78
CA GLN A 99 -24.86 1.11 22.17
C GLN A 99 -26.19 1.89 22.27
N ASP A 100 -26.45 2.79 21.32
CA ASP A 100 -27.70 3.58 21.25
C ASP A 100 -28.93 2.77 20.80
N LYS A 101 -28.74 1.51 20.37
CA LYS A 101 -29.80 0.65 19.81
C LYS A 101 -30.10 -0.60 20.64
N ILE A 102 -29.44 -0.77 21.78
CA ILE A 102 -29.68 -1.84 22.77
C ILE A 102 -30.39 -1.22 23.98
#